data_AF-A0AAV8ZFS9-F1
#
_entry.id   AF-A0AAV8ZFS9-F1
#
_cell.length_a   1.000
_cell.length_b   1.000
_cell.length_c   1.000
_cell.angle_alpha   90.00
_cell.angle_beta   90.00
_cell.angle_gamma   90.00
#
_symmetry.space_group_name_H-M   'P 1'
#
loop_
_entity.id
_entity.type
_entity.pdbx_description
1 polymer ?
#
loop_
_entity_poly.entity_id
_entity_poly.type
_entity_poly.pdbx_seq_one_letter_code
_entity_poly.pdbx_strand_id
1 'polypeptide(L)'
;MKNARRYTDPQDGDAVDRDARRSVAVKVHNETCSVHEYFRRIFLSCYDQYSEASEDKAPFGPGTGTAWTYHEASVTKSLPYWGKVATYGGGGYYADFTLQKSTTANLIKDLKDNLWITRGTRAVFVDFSVYNANENLFSVCNYVDWTIIVGLTVQTTLAVKRRIEIVPVLKSLGENSHQYGNIEYFAYIKTEANNIFVVTLFVAYVKVFKFLNFNRTMGQLNNTLRKSAMDILGFSLMFFIIYFAFAEVGYLLFGSQVEHYSSFGTAMFALLRTILGDFNYAEIEQANRILAPIYFLAYIFLVFFVLLNMFLAIINDSYADVKTEIAIAPDEMQMTEYISRGFFNMMRKMGCVSGETAEVKRELNVTMRKIRDALTKYILE
;
A
#
# COMPACT_ATOMS: atom_id res chain seq x y z
N MET A 1 -24.36 12.21 -25.53
CA MET A 1 -24.83 12.95 -24.33
C MET A 1 -25.23 11.93 -23.26
N LYS A 2 -24.69 12.02 -22.05
CA LYS A 2 -25.23 11.41 -20.81
C LYS A 2 -24.94 12.38 -19.66
N ASN A 3 -25.89 12.56 -18.74
CA ASN A 3 -25.86 13.65 -17.77
C ASN A 3 -25.06 13.30 -16.52
N ALA A 4 -23.90 13.94 -16.33
CA ALA A 4 -23.27 14.03 -15.02
C ALA A 4 -24.07 15.02 -14.15
N ARG A 5 -24.89 14.52 -13.23
CA ARG A 5 -25.54 15.35 -12.21
C ARG A 5 -24.48 15.83 -11.22
N ARG A 6 -24.31 17.14 -11.11
CA ARG A 6 -23.39 17.77 -10.16
C ARG A 6 -24.02 17.72 -8.78
N TYR A 7 -23.43 16.96 -7.85
CA TYR A 7 -23.78 17.02 -6.44
C TYR A 7 -23.04 18.21 -5.85
N THR A 8 -23.76 19.18 -5.29
CA THR A 8 -23.19 20.37 -4.64
C THR A 8 -23.76 20.49 -3.24
N ASP A 9 -22.96 20.10 -2.25
CA ASP A 9 -23.30 20.29 -0.85
C ASP A 9 -23.07 21.78 -0.48
N PRO A 10 -24.02 22.52 0.13
CA PRO A 10 -23.92 23.97 0.27
C PRO A 10 -22.99 24.51 1.38
N GLN A 11 -22.19 23.67 2.05
CA GLN A 11 -21.43 24.07 3.25
C GLN A 11 -19.90 23.80 3.24
N ASP A 12 -19.27 23.67 2.06
CA ASP A 12 -17.79 23.72 1.98
C ASP A 12 -17.32 25.09 1.46
N GLY A 13 -16.49 25.76 2.25
CA GLY A 13 -16.17 27.18 2.09
C GLY A 13 -14.88 27.42 1.32
N ASP A 14 -15.01 27.95 0.10
CA ASP A 14 -13.93 28.61 -0.66
C ASP A 14 -12.63 27.81 -0.84
N ALA A 15 -12.74 26.64 -1.48
CA ALA A 15 -11.64 26.08 -2.27
C ALA A 15 -11.36 26.97 -3.50
N VAL A 16 -10.67 28.09 -3.29
CA VAL A 16 -10.43 29.10 -4.33
C VAL A 16 -9.45 28.56 -5.40
N ASP A 17 -9.93 28.44 -6.63
CA ASP A 17 -9.14 28.16 -7.83
C ASP A 17 -8.23 29.38 -8.13
N ARG A 18 -6.98 29.35 -7.64
CA ARG A 18 -6.01 30.46 -7.69
C ARG A 18 -4.82 30.25 -8.63
N ASP A 19 -4.61 29.02 -9.08
CA ASP A 19 -3.48 28.64 -9.90
C ASP A 19 -3.90 28.53 -11.38
N ALA A 20 -3.00 28.94 -12.28
CA ALA A 20 -3.05 28.43 -13.65
C ALA A 20 -2.96 26.89 -13.64
N ARG A 21 -3.43 26.24 -14.70
CA ARG A 21 -3.42 24.78 -14.85
C ARG A 21 -2.45 24.39 -15.96
N ARG A 22 -1.74 23.27 -15.87
CA ARG A 22 -0.78 22.86 -16.90
C ARG A 22 -1.31 21.66 -17.67
N SER A 23 -1.00 21.57 -18.96
CA SER A 23 -0.99 20.30 -19.67
C SER A 23 0.41 20.00 -20.19
N VAL A 24 0.87 18.76 -19.98
CA VAL A 24 2.17 18.26 -20.47
C VAL A 24 1.91 17.13 -21.44
N ALA A 25 2.61 17.10 -22.58
CA ALA A 25 2.56 16.00 -23.54
C ALA A 25 3.97 15.42 -23.78
N VAL A 26 4.05 14.09 -23.80
CA VAL A 26 5.26 13.32 -24.09
C VAL A 26 5.11 12.65 -25.46
N LYS A 27 6.16 12.70 -26.29
CA LYS A 27 6.16 12.21 -27.67
C LYS A 27 7.34 11.28 -27.93
N VAL A 28 7.20 10.43 -28.94
CA VAL A 28 8.22 9.49 -29.45
C VAL A 28 8.57 9.89 -30.88
N HIS A 29 9.84 9.87 -31.25
CA HIS A 29 10.27 10.31 -32.58
C HIS A 29 9.94 9.28 -33.67
N ASN A 30 9.91 9.73 -34.93
CA ASN A 30 9.66 8.85 -36.08
C ASN A 30 10.83 7.87 -36.31
N GLU A 31 10.54 6.76 -36.98
CA GLU A 31 11.48 5.68 -37.34
C GLU A 31 12.08 4.92 -36.12
N THR A 32 11.46 5.06 -34.94
CA THR A 32 11.81 4.31 -33.73
C THR A 32 11.57 2.81 -33.83
N CYS A 33 10.67 2.38 -34.74
CA CYS A 33 10.41 0.98 -35.04
C CYS A 33 10.62 0.65 -36.53
N SER A 34 11.06 -0.57 -36.81
CA SER A 34 11.29 -1.06 -38.17
C SER A 34 10.00 -1.63 -38.78
N VAL A 35 9.48 -0.98 -39.81
CA VAL A 35 8.33 -1.49 -40.57
C VAL A 35 8.78 -2.66 -41.44
N HIS A 36 8.19 -3.84 -41.23
CA HIS A 36 8.46 -5.03 -42.05
C HIS A 36 8.22 -4.75 -43.53
N GLU A 37 9.12 -5.22 -44.40
CA GLU A 37 9.28 -4.79 -45.79
C GLU A 37 7.96 -4.72 -46.61
N TYR A 38 7.13 -5.77 -46.56
CA TYR A 38 5.80 -5.81 -47.18
C TYR A 38 4.90 -4.59 -46.88
N PHE A 39 4.98 -4.04 -45.67
CA PHE A 39 4.14 -2.93 -45.22
C PHE A 39 4.79 -1.55 -45.37
N ARG A 40 6.07 -1.48 -45.80
CA ARG A 40 6.84 -0.22 -45.92
C ARG A 40 6.27 0.76 -46.95
N ARG A 41 5.41 0.30 -47.87
CA ARG A 41 4.63 1.14 -48.81
C ARG A 41 3.33 1.68 -48.24
N ILE A 42 2.86 1.15 -47.11
CA ILE A 42 1.58 1.50 -46.47
C ILE A 42 1.84 2.37 -45.22
N PHE A 43 2.84 2.02 -44.41
CA PHE A 43 3.23 2.78 -43.23
C PHE A 43 4.54 3.53 -43.48
N LEU A 44 4.40 4.80 -43.89
CA LEU A 44 5.49 5.76 -44.10
C LEU A 44 6.09 6.31 -42.78
N SER A 45 5.47 6.03 -41.64
CA SER A 45 5.95 6.44 -40.32
C SER A 45 5.68 5.36 -39.27
N CYS A 46 6.67 5.16 -38.39
CA CYS A 46 6.66 4.19 -37.30
C CYS A 46 7.04 4.90 -36.00
N TYR A 47 6.29 4.63 -34.94
CA TYR A 47 6.49 5.19 -33.61
C TYR A 47 6.32 4.05 -32.59
N ASP A 48 7.38 3.70 -31.87
CA ASP A 48 7.37 2.55 -30.96
C ASP A 48 6.76 2.89 -29.57
N GLN A 49 6.88 1.99 -28.61
CA GLN A 49 6.61 2.24 -27.19
C GLN A 49 7.52 3.35 -26.64
N TYR A 50 7.08 4.00 -25.54
CA TYR A 50 7.90 5.02 -24.91
C TYR A 50 9.10 4.41 -24.18
N SER A 51 10.28 4.92 -24.50
CA SER A 51 11.51 4.81 -23.70
C SER A 51 12.25 6.15 -23.72
N GLU A 52 13.08 6.43 -22.71
CA GLU A 52 13.86 7.66 -22.60
C GLU A 52 14.78 7.91 -23.82
N ALA A 53 15.30 6.84 -24.44
CA ALA A 53 16.12 6.91 -25.65
C ALA A 53 15.33 7.18 -26.94
N SER A 54 14.00 7.07 -26.90
CA SER A 54 13.08 7.24 -28.05
C SER A 54 12.22 8.51 -27.96
N GLU A 55 12.38 9.30 -26.90
CA GLU A 55 11.63 10.53 -26.66
C GLU A 55 11.93 11.57 -27.75
N ASP A 56 10.88 12.19 -28.29
CA ASP A 56 11.04 13.30 -29.24
C ASP A 56 11.30 14.59 -28.48
N LYS A 57 12.45 15.21 -28.77
CA LYS A 57 12.90 16.50 -28.19
C LYS A 57 12.97 17.61 -29.25
N ALA A 58 12.56 17.35 -30.49
CA ALA A 58 12.56 18.35 -31.55
C ALA A 58 11.36 19.33 -31.42
N PRO A 59 11.50 20.61 -31.83
CA PRO A 59 10.35 21.51 -31.92
C PRO A 59 9.40 21.09 -33.04
N PHE A 60 8.09 21.25 -32.85
CA PHE A 60 7.06 20.85 -33.84
C PHE A 60 5.93 21.88 -33.98
N GLY A 61 5.09 21.72 -35.01
CA GLY A 61 3.97 22.63 -35.27
C GLY A 61 4.45 24.05 -35.59
N PRO A 62 3.81 25.11 -35.05
CA PRO A 62 4.27 26.48 -35.17
C PRO A 62 5.70 26.76 -34.63
N GLY A 63 6.25 25.89 -33.79
CA GLY A 63 7.63 26.02 -33.25
C GLY A 63 7.85 27.17 -32.26
N THR A 64 6.81 27.95 -31.92
CA THR A 64 6.90 29.16 -31.10
C THR A 64 6.17 29.02 -29.76
N GLY A 65 6.93 29.00 -28.66
CA GLY A 65 6.40 28.92 -27.29
C GLY A 65 6.39 27.51 -26.69
N THR A 66 6.19 27.43 -25.37
CA THR A 66 6.46 26.23 -24.54
C THR A 66 5.65 24.98 -24.91
N ALA A 67 4.52 25.16 -25.58
CA ALA A 67 3.69 24.04 -26.06
C ALA A 67 4.30 23.34 -27.29
N TRP A 68 5.24 23.99 -27.98
CA TRP A 68 5.78 23.56 -29.28
C TRP A 68 7.29 23.29 -29.22
N THR A 69 7.97 23.72 -28.16
CA THR A 69 9.37 23.41 -27.83
C THR A 69 9.46 22.42 -26.67
N TYR A 70 10.37 21.45 -26.75
CA TYR A 70 10.61 20.50 -25.66
C TYR A 70 11.35 21.17 -24.48
N HIS A 71 11.01 20.78 -23.26
CA HIS A 71 11.66 21.24 -22.03
C HIS A 71 12.04 20.06 -21.11
N GLU A 72 13.27 20.05 -20.59
CA GLU A 72 13.75 19.02 -19.66
C GLU A 72 13.09 19.12 -18.27
N ALA A 73 13.08 18.02 -17.54
CA ALA A 73 12.47 17.89 -16.20
C ALA A 73 12.98 18.93 -15.18
N SER A 74 14.23 19.39 -15.32
CA SER A 74 14.82 20.45 -14.49
C SER A 74 14.19 21.83 -14.70
N VAL A 75 13.57 22.07 -15.86
CA VAL A 75 12.88 23.31 -16.23
C VAL A 75 11.39 23.25 -15.90
N THR A 76 10.73 22.12 -16.20
CA THR A 76 9.31 21.90 -15.85
C THR A 76 9.11 21.77 -14.34
N LYS A 77 10.13 21.24 -13.64
CA LYS A 77 10.14 20.83 -12.22
C LYS A 77 9.18 19.69 -11.88
N SER A 78 8.69 18.96 -12.88
CA SER A 78 7.85 17.78 -12.69
C SER A 78 8.67 16.54 -12.35
N LEU A 79 8.05 15.61 -11.62
CA LEU A 79 8.61 14.29 -11.34
C LEU A 79 8.33 13.33 -12.52
N PRO A 80 9.00 12.16 -12.58
CA PRO A 80 8.60 11.08 -13.47
C PRO A 80 7.21 10.52 -13.10
N TYR A 81 6.35 10.31 -14.09
CA TYR A 81 4.98 9.82 -13.90
C TYR A 81 4.91 8.30 -14.10
N TRP A 82 4.58 7.54 -13.06
CA TRP A 82 4.34 6.09 -13.16
C TRP A 82 2.96 5.79 -13.75
N GLY A 83 2.91 5.41 -15.04
CA GLY A 83 1.68 4.96 -15.71
C GLY A 83 1.50 3.43 -15.71
N LYS A 84 0.30 2.96 -16.08
CA LYS A 84 -0.02 1.53 -16.25
C LYS A 84 0.87 0.79 -17.27
N VAL A 85 1.48 1.50 -18.22
CA VAL A 85 2.19 0.93 -19.38
C VAL A 85 3.70 1.21 -19.35
N ALA A 86 4.09 2.39 -18.88
CA ALA A 86 5.48 2.84 -18.78
C ALA A 86 5.62 3.92 -17.70
N THR A 87 6.84 4.12 -17.23
CA THR A 87 7.25 5.33 -16.48
C THR A 87 7.60 6.41 -17.49
N TYR A 88 6.93 7.56 -17.42
CA TYR A 88 7.21 8.72 -18.26
C TYR A 88 8.15 9.69 -17.55
N GLY A 89 9.00 10.41 -18.30
CA GLY A 89 9.85 11.45 -17.72
C GLY A 89 9.06 12.66 -17.20
N GLY A 90 9.72 13.52 -16.42
CA GLY A 90 9.18 14.82 -16.04
C GLY A 90 9.39 15.93 -17.10
N GLY A 91 10.03 15.60 -18.22
CA GLY A 91 10.21 16.49 -19.37
C GLY A 91 9.02 16.45 -20.34
N GLY A 92 9.08 17.27 -21.38
CA GLY A 92 8.10 17.28 -22.46
C GLY A 92 7.73 18.67 -22.96
N TYR A 93 6.64 18.75 -23.72
CA TYR A 93 6.05 19.99 -24.22
C TYR A 93 4.91 20.39 -23.31
N TYR A 94 4.79 21.67 -22.91
CA TYR A 94 3.76 22.08 -21.94
C TYR A 94 3.06 23.41 -22.26
N ALA A 95 1.77 23.46 -21.97
CA ALA A 95 0.93 24.65 -22.10
C ALA A 95 0.33 25.03 -20.75
N ASP A 96 0.47 26.31 -20.37
CA ASP A 96 -0.08 26.88 -19.13
C ASP A 96 -1.41 27.59 -19.42
N PHE A 97 -2.50 27.04 -18.91
CA PHE A 97 -3.86 27.57 -18.97
C PHE A 97 -4.09 28.57 -17.85
N THR A 98 -4.44 29.81 -18.18
CA THR A 98 -4.77 30.82 -17.16
C THR A 98 -6.12 30.54 -16.49
N LEU A 99 -6.34 31.12 -15.30
CA LEU A 99 -7.64 31.16 -14.62
C LEU A 99 -8.77 31.75 -15.50
N GLN A 100 -8.43 32.57 -16.49
CA GLN A 100 -9.41 33.28 -17.30
C GLN A 100 -9.96 32.37 -18.42
N LYS A 101 -11.18 31.86 -18.21
CA LYS A 101 -11.87 30.91 -19.10
C LYS A 101 -11.83 31.26 -20.60
N SER A 102 -11.93 32.54 -20.96
CA SER A 102 -11.85 33.01 -22.36
C SER A 102 -10.48 32.75 -22.99
N THR A 103 -9.42 33.13 -22.27
CA THR A 103 -8.02 33.03 -22.70
C THR A 103 -7.61 31.56 -22.81
N THR A 104 -7.98 30.75 -21.82
CA THR A 104 -7.77 29.30 -21.83
C THR A 104 -8.58 28.59 -22.92
N ALA A 105 -9.82 29.01 -23.21
CA ALA A 105 -10.60 28.45 -24.32
C ALA A 105 -9.97 28.75 -25.69
N ASN A 106 -9.41 29.96 -25.87
CA ASN A 106 -8.68 30.32 -27.09
C ASN A 106 -7.38 29.52 -27.24
N LEU A 107 -6.61 29.33 -26.17
CA LEU A 107 -5.41 28.50 -26.19
C LEU A 107 -5.71 27.03 -26.50
N ILE A 108 -6.75 26.45 -25.88
CA ILE A 108 -7.20 25.09 -26.18
C ILE A 108 -7.66 24.96 -27.64
N LYS A 109 -8.26 26.00 -28.23
CA LYS A 109 -8.61 26.02 -29.65
C LYS A 109 -7.35 26.03 -30.52
N ASP A 110 -6.36 26.88 -30.24
CA ASP A 110 -5.10 26.95 -30.99
C ASP A 110 -4.32 25.61 -30.95
N LEU A 111 -4.21 24.99 -29.78
CA LEU A 111 -3.59 23.67 -29.62
C LEU A 111 -4.35 22.57 -30.39
N LYS A 112 -5.67 22.68 -30.53
CA LYS A 112 -6.48 21.74 -31.29
C LYS A 112 -6.33 21.95 -32.80
N ASP A 113 -6.45 23.19 -33.26
CA ASP A 113 -6.43 23.55 -34.68
C ASP A 113 -5.03 23.30 -35.29
N ASN A 114 -3.96 23.45 -34.51
CA ASN A 114 -2.58 23.09 -34.87
C ASN A 114 -2.18 21.63 -34.53
N LEU A 115 -3.12 20.75 -34.19
CA LEU A 115 -2.90 19.32 -33.94
C LEU A 115 -1.81 18.99 -32.90
N TRP A 116 -1.86 19.63 -31.72
CA TRP A 116 -0.87 19.42 -30.64
C TRP A 116 -0.73 17.95 -30.23
N ILE A 117 -1.84 17.21 -30.17
CA ILE A 117 -1.87 15.75 -29.98
C ILE A 117 -1.74 15.06 -31.33
N THR A 118 -0.71 14.21 -31.48
CA THR A 118 -0.33 13.55 -32.74
C THR A 118 -0.17 12.04 -32.56
N ARG A 119 -0.02 11.27 -33.65
CA ARG A 119 0.23 9.81 -33.62
C ARG A 119 1.48 9.41 -32.80
N GLY A 120 2.45 10.31 -32.66
CA GLY A 120 3.65 10.13 -31.83
C GLY A 120 3.46 10.46 -30.34
N THR A 121 2.33 11.07 -29.93
CA THR A 121 2.02 11.33 -28.51
C THR A 121 1.82 10.01 -27.77
N ARG A 122 2.30 9.91 -26.53
CA ARG A 122 2.20 8.70 -25.68
C ARG A 122 1.41 8.92 -24.39
N ALA A 123 1.59 10.07 -23.76
CA ALA A 123 0.81 10.49 -22.60
C ALA A 123 0.48 11.99 -22.70
N VAL A 124 -0.62 12.39 -22.07
CA VAL A 124 -0.99 13.79 -21.81
C VAL A 124 -1.43 13.89 -20.36
N PHE A 125 -0.73 14.72 -19.59
CA PHE A 125 -1.02 15.03 -18.18
C PHE A 125 -1.74 16.38 -18.10
N VAL A 126 -2.60 16.58 -17.10
CA VAL A 126 -3.39 17.80 -16.92
C VAL A 126 -3.53 18.09 -15.43
N ASP A 127 -2.71 19.03 -14.95
CA ASP A 127 -2.35 19.12 -13.55
C ASP A 127 -2.82 20.44 -12.92
N PHE A 128 -3.34 20.32 -11.69
CA PHE A 128 -3.85 21.41 -10.85
C PHE A 128 -3.71 21.03 -9.37
N SER A 129 -3.72 22.01 -8.46
CA SER A 129 -3.50 21.78 -7.02
C SER A 129 -4.50 22.55 -6.16
N VAL A 130 -4.78 22.01 -4.96
CA VAL A 130 -5.67 22.60 -3.95
C VAL A 130 -5.08 22.35 -2.56
N TYR A 131 -5.18 23.32 -1.66
CA TYR A 131 -4.51 23.30 -0.35
C TYR A 131 -5.50 23.30 0.84
N ASN A 132 -5.18 22.53 1.88
CA ASN A 132 -5.87 22.49 3.18
C ASN A 132 -4.82 22.26 4.29
N ALA A 133 -5.06 22.77 5.51
CA ALA A 133 -4.02 23.40 6.33
C ALA A 133 -3.73 22.80 7.72
N ASN A 134 -4.54 21.87 8.25
CA ASN A 134 -4.57 21.59 9.70
C ASN A 134 -3.86 20.30 10.17
N GLU A 135 -3.26 20.40 11.36
CA GLU A 135 -2.90 19.35 12.37
C GLU A 135 -1.60 18.51 12.24
N ASN A 136 -0.96 18.21 13.41
CA ASN A 136 0.27 17.39 13.60
C ASN A 136 0.63 17.18 15.11
N LEU A 137 1.06 15.97 15.56
CA LEU A 137 1.69 15.68 16.90
C LEU A 137 2.34 14.26 16.99
N PHE A 138 2.99 13.87 18.11
CA PHE A 138 4.17 12.93 18.16
C PHE A 138 4.28 12.00 19.42
N SER A 139 5.02 10.85 19.38
CA SER A 139 5.73 10.07 20.49
C SER A 139 5.54 8.51 20.48
N VAL A 140 6.38 7.58 21.02
CA VAL A 140 7.86 7.29 20.99
C VAL A 140 8.23 5.88 21.64
N CYS A 141 9.39 5.27 21.29
CA CYS A 141 10.20 4.17 21.92
C CYS A 141 9.65 2.73 22.21
N ASN A 142 10.44 1.63 22.12
CA ASN A 142 11.90 1.50 21.96
C ASN A 142 12.48 0.37 21.03
N TYR A 143 11.72 -0.41 20.22
CA TYR A 143 12.37 -1.29 19.19
C TYR A 143 11.63 -1.54 17.86
N VAL A 144 10.38 -2.05 17.87
CA VAL A 144 9.36 -1.78 16.81
C VAL A 144 9.16 -0.27 16.62
N ASP A 145 9.72 0.46 17.56
CA ASP A 145 9.69 1.88 17.73
C ASP A 145 10.99 2.56 17.33
N TRP A 146 12.06 1.83 17.01
CA TRP A 146 13.09 2.40 16.13
C TRP A 146 12.48 2.62 14.75
N THR A 147 11.67 1.68 14.24
CA THR A 147 10.91 1.90 13.00
C THR A 147 9.80 2.95 13.15
N ILE A 148 9.09 3.06 14.29
CA ILE A 148 8.17 4.20 14.52
C ILE A 148 8.90 5.53 14.69
N ILE A 149 10.02 5.60 15.42
CA ILE A 149 10.81 6.85 15.58
C ILE A 149 11.41 7.27 14.24
N VAL A 150 11.95 6.34 13.44
CA VAL A 150 12.45 6.64 12.10
C VAL A 150 11.29 7.07 11.20
N GLY A 151 10.13 6.41 11.25
CA GLY A 151 8.92 6.82 10.54
C GLY A 151 8.47 8.25 10.88
N LEU A 152 8.36 8.57 12.17
CA LEU A 152 7.95 9.91 12.65
C LEU A 152 9.01 10.99 12.37
N THR A 153 10.31 10.68 12.44
CA THR A 153 11.37 11.65 12.12
C THR A 153 11.51 11.88 10.62
N VAL A 154 11.33 10.85 9.78
CA VAL A 154 11.23 10.99 8.32
C VAL A 154 9.97 11.79 7.95
N GLN A 155 8.80 11.44 8.48
CA GLN A 155 7.56 12.19 8.27
C GLN A 155 7.71 13.67 8.65
N THR A 156 8.30 13.98 9.79
CA THR A 156 8.40 15.38 10.24
C THR A 156 9.55 16.16 9.61
N THR A 157 10.66 15.53 9.23
CA THR A 157 11.68 16.19 8.38
C THR A 157 11.14 16.46 6.97
N LEU A 158 10.39 15.54 6.36
CA LEU A 158 9.68 15.78 5.09
C LEU A 158 8.63 16.90 5.24
N ALA A 159 7.84 16.91 6.32
CA ALA A 159 6.86 17.95 6.57
C ALA A 159 7.50 19.34 6.78
N VAL A 160 8.61 19.43 7.51
CA VAL A 160 9.37 20.68 7.72
C VAL A 160 10.04 21.14 6.43
N LYS A 161 10.73 20.25 5.69
CA LYS A 161 11.33 20.56 4.39
C LYS A 161 10.29 21.09 3.41
N ARG A 162 9.18 20.37 3.24
CA ARG A 162 8.02 20.79 2.43
C ARG A 162 7.51 22.17 2.87
N ARG A 163 7.39 22.44 4.17
CA ARG A 163 6.91 23.73 4.69
C ARG A 163 7.88 24.89 4.41
N ILE A 164 9.19 24.65 4.46
CA ILE A 164 10.22 25.65 4.14
C ILE A 164 10.24 25.95 2.63
N GLU A 165 10.14 24.91 1.79
CA GLU A 165 10.21 25.05 0.32
C GLU A 165 8.90 25.57 -0.30
N ILE A 166 7.73 25.18 0.21
CA ILE A 166 6.43 25.54 -0.38
C ILE A 166 5.98 26.97 -0.05
N VAL A 167 6.32 27.50 1.13
CA VAL A 167 5.90 28.85 1.57
C VAL A 167 6.38 29.98 0.65
N PRO A 168 7.66 30.07 0.24
CA PRO A 168 8.09 31.11 -0.70
C PRO A 168 7.47 30.93 -2.10
N VAL A 169 7.23 29.69 -2.54
CA VAL A 169 6.58 29.39 -3.84
C VAL A 169 5.11 29.83 -3.83
N LEU A 170 4.36 29.49 -2.78
CA LEU A 170 2.98 29.95 -2.62
C LEU A 170 2.90 31.48 -2.49
N LYS A 171 3.91 32.13 -1.91
CA LYS A 171 3.97 33.60 -1.86
C LYS A 171 4.16 34.20 -3.26
N SER A 172 5.11 33.71 -4.05
CA SER A 172 5.35 34.25 -5.40
C SER A 172 4.19 33.97 -6.38
N LEU A 173 3.44 32.88 -6.17
CA LEU A 173 2.19 32.59 -6.89
C LEU A 173 1.04 33.51 -6.44
N GLY A 174 0.92 33.79 -5.14
CA GLY A 174 -0.02 34.78 -4.61
C GLY A 174 0.24 36.20 -5.13
N GLU A 175 1.49 36.52 -5.45
CA GLU A 175 1.90 37.77 -6.10
C GLU A 175 1.70 37.73 -7.64
N ASN A 176 1.75 36.55 -8.29
CA ASN A 176 1.66 36.37 -9.74
C ASN A 176 0.64 35.28 -10.16
N SER A 177 -0.64 35.46 -9.80
CA SER A 177 -1.74 34.49 -10.02
C SER A 177 -2.07 34.11 -11.48
N HIS A 178 -1.29 34.60 -12.47
CA HIS A 178 -1.39 34.20 -13.88
C HIS A 178 -0.35 33.14 -14.30
N GLN A 179 0.63 32.81 -13.45
CA GLN A 179 1.67 31.83 -13.74
C GLN A 179 1.34 30.45 -13.14
N TYR A 180 1.74 29.35 -13.80
CA TYR A 180 1.57 28.00 -13.26
C TYR A 180 2.53 27.74 -12.09
N GLY A 181 1.95 27.37 -10.94
CA GLY A 181 2.67 26.85 -9.79
C GLY A 181 2.83 25.35 -9.87
N ASN A 182 4.06 24.85 -10.09
CA ASN A 182 4.32 23.42 -9.94
C ASN A 182 4.36 23.04 -8.45
N ILE A 183 3.19 22.77 -7.90
CA ILE A 183 2.96 22.30 -6.53
C ILE A 183 2.97 20.75 -6.47
N GLU A 184 2.96 20.08 -7.62
CA GLU A 184 2.85 18.62 -7.75
C GLU A 184 3.93 17.87 -6.95
N TYR A 185 5.19 18.31 -7.04
CA TYR A 185 6.29 17.77 -6.23
C TYR A 185 5.98 17.84 -4.71
N PHE A 186 5.39 18.95 -4.23
CA PHE A 186 5.00 19.08 -2.82
C PHE A 186 3.74 18.30 -2.47
N ALA A 187 2.84 18.05 -3.43
CA ALA A 187 1.69 17.17 -3.26
C ALA A 187 2.12 15.70 -3.19
N TYR A 188 3.03 15.26 -4.06
CA TYR A 188 3.68 13.95 -4.03
C TYR A 188 4.38 13.71 -2.67
N ILE A 189 5.25 14.63 -2.24
CA ILE A 189 5.93 14.53 -0.94
C ILE A 189 4.93 14.57 0.24
N LYS A 190 3.77 15.23 0.12
CA LYS A 190 2.69 15.15 1.12
C LYS A 190 2.04 13.75 1.13
N THR A 191 1.75 13.18 -0.03
CA THR A 191 1.17 11.84 -0.17
C THR A 191 2.10 10.76 0.39
N GLU A 192 3.38 10.81 0.05
CA GLU A 192 4.37 9.86 0.58
C GLU A 192 4.58 10.00 2.10
N ALA A 193 4.62 11.23 2.63
CA ALA A 193 4.64 11.45 4.08
C ALA A 193 3.38 10.91 4.79
N ASN A 194 2.21 10.95 4.12
CA ASN A 194 0.97 10.35 4.62
C ASN A 194 0.99 8.81 4.54
N ASN A 195 1.54 8.23 3.47
CA ASN A 195 1.72 6.79 3.34
C ASN A 195 2.64 6.25 4.44
N ILE A 196 3.75 6.94 4.70
CA ILE A 196 4.67 6.65 5.82
C ILE A 196 3.95 6.77 7.18
N PHE A 197 3.11 7.79 7.38
CA PHE A 197 2.31 7.94 8.61
C PHE A 197 1.33 6.78 8.82
N VAL A 198 0.58 6.37 7.79
CA VAL A 198 -0.39 5.26 7.88
C VAL A 198 0.31 3.93 8.20
N VAL A 199 1.45 3.65 7.56
CA VAL A 199 2.27 2.46 7.88
C VAL A 199 2.80 2.53 9.31
N THR A 200 3.30 3.70 9.73
CA THR A 200 3.81 3.93 11.10
C THR A 200 2.72 3.72 12.15
N LEU A 201 1.48 4.18 11.89
CA LEU A 201 0.32 3.99 12.74
C LEU A 201 -0.10 2.51 12.81
N PHE A 202 -0.10 1.78 11.69
CA PHE A 202 -0.35 0.34 11.68
C PHE A 202 0.68 -0.43 12.52
N VAL A 203 1.97 -0.11 12.38
CA VAL A 203 3.04 -0.70 13.20
C VAL A 203 2.87 -0.37 14.69
N ALA A 204 2.37 0.82 15.03
CA ALA A 204 2.02 1.18 16.41
C ALA A 204 0.81 0.38 16.95
N TYR A 205 -0.19 0.04 16.11
CA TYR A 205 -1.25 -0.90 16.51
C TYR A 205 -0.73 -2.32 16.70
N VAL A 206 0.16 -2.81 15.83
CA VAL A 206 0.78 -4.15 15.99
C VAL A 206 1.57 -4.25 17.30
N LYS A 207 2.20 -3.15 17.75
CA LYS A 207 2.87 -3.08 19.07
C LYS A 207 1.94 -3.42 20.24
N VAL A 208 0.62 -3.17 20.15
CA VAL A 208 -0.35 -3.46 21.22
C VAL A 208 -0.34 -4.95 21.60
N PHE A 209 -0.20 -5.86 20.62
CA PHE A 209 -0.12 -7.30 20.87
C PHE A 209 1.06 -7.69 21.77
N LYS A 210 2.20 -6.97 21.70
CA LYS A 210 3.34 -7.20 22.60
C LYS A 210 2.99 -6.96 24.08
N PHE A 211 2.08 -6.03 24.37
CA PHE A 211 1.58 -5.79 25.73
C PHE A 211 0.47 -6.78 26.13
N LEU A 212 -0.30 -7.30 25.17
CA LEU A 212 -1.34 -8.32 25.41
C LEU A 212 -0.78 -9.72 25.72
N ASN A 213 0.50 -9.99 25.40
CA ASN A 213 1.22 -11.23 25.77
C ASN A 213 1.41 -11.44 27.28
N PHE A 214 0.85 -10.58 28.14
CA PHE A 214 0.75 -10.78 29.60
C PHE A 214 -0.12 -11.98 30.03
N ASN A 215 -1.00 -12.48 29.15
CA ASN A 215 -1.86 -13.63 29.46
C ASN A 215 -1.26 -14.94 28.91
N ARG A 216 -1.26 -16.01 29.71
CA ARG A 216 -0.73 -17.34 29.31
C ARG A 216 -1.31 -17.85 28.00
N THR A 217 -2.60 -17.60 27.72
CA THR A 217 -3.28 -18.01 26.47
C THR A 217 -2.61 -17.42 25.22
N MET A 218 -2.24 -16.14 25.25
CA MET A 218 -1.50 -15.50 24.15
C MET A 218 -0.05 -15.98 24.08
N GLY A 219 0.55 -16.31 25.23
CA GLY A 219 1.84 -16.99 25.30
C GLY A 219 1.84 -18.33 24.55
N GLN A 220 0.78 -19.15 24.68
CA GLN A 220 0.67 -20.42 23.94
C GLN A 220 0.64 -20.19 22.44
N LEU A 221 -0.15 -19.22 21.96
CA LEU A 221 -0.28 -18.90 20.54
C LEU A 221 1.05 -18.39 19.96
N ASN A 222 1.73 -17.47 20.65
CA ASN A 222 3.04 -16.97 20.23
C ASN A 222 4.11 -18.07 20.21
N ASN A 223 4.12 -18.97 21.20
CA ASN A 223 5.05 -20.10 21.23
C ASN A 223 4.74 -21.14 20.15
N THR A 224 3.46 -21.40 19.87
CA THR A 224 3.00 -22.28 18.78
C THR A 224 3.49 -21.77 17.43
N LEU A 225 3.28 -20.49 17.13
CA LEU A 225 3.77 -19.86 15.90
C LEU A 225 5.30 -19.88 15.81
N ARG A 226 6.00 -19.66 16.92
CA ARG A 226 7.48 -19.72 16.94
C ARG A 226 8.03 -21.15 16.76
N LYS A 227 7.32 -22.17 17.25
CA LYS A 227 7.71 -23.59 17.10
C LYS A 227 7.50 -24.05 15.65
N SER A 228 6.29 -23.85 15.13
CA SER A 228 5.90 -24.19 13.75
C SER A 228 6.59 -23.37 12.65
N ALA A 229 7.25 -22.25 12.98
CA ALA A 229 7.79 -21.29 12.00
C ALA A 229 8.72 -21.91 10.94
N MET A 230 9.53 -22.90 11.30
CA MET A 230 10.47 -23.54 10.36
C MET A 230 9.76 -24.51 9.41
N ASP A 231 8.82 -25.30 9.92
CA ASP A 231 8.02 -26.23 9.12
C ASP A 231 7.06 -25.47 8.19
N ILE A 232 6.45 -24.39 8.69
CA ILE A 232 5.68 -23.43 7.90
C ILE A 232 6.54 -22.80 6.80
N LEU A 233 7.80 -22.44 7.08
CA LEU A 233 8.68 -21.84 6.06
C LEU A 233 9.05 -22.86 4.96
N GLY A 234 9.41 -24.09 5.34
CA GLY A 234 9.69 -25.17 4.38
C GLY A 234 8.48 -25.51 3.51
N PHE A 235 7.29 -25.59 4.12
CA PHE A 235 6.03 -25.77 3.39
C PHE A 235 5.67 -24.55 2.52
N SER A 236 5.88 -23.32 3.00
CA SER A 236 5.59 -22.09 2.24
C SER A 236 6.44 -22.00 0.97
N LEU A 237 7.68 -22.51 0.99
CA LEU A 237 8.51 -22.60 -0.21
C LEU A 237 7.85 -23.50 -1.28
N MET A 238 7.29 -24.65 -0.88
CA MET A 238 6.53 -25.53 -1.78
C MET A 238 5.26 -24.85 -2.32
N PHE A 239 4.51 -24.14 -1.47
CA PHE A 239 3.37 -23.33 -1.89
C PHE A 239 3.79 -22.30 -2.95
N PHE A 240 4.87 -21.52 -2.72
CA PHE A 240 5.29 -20.46 -3.64
C PHE A 240 5.76 -20.99 -4.99
N ILE A 241 6.47 -22.11 -5.04
CA ILE A 241 6.87 -22.77 -6.30
C ILE A 241 5.63 -23.06 -7.17
N ILE A 242 4.59 -23.65 -6.58
CA ILE A 242 3.37 -24.02 -7.31
C ILE A 242 2.54 -22.77 -7.65
N TYR A 243 2.43 -21.82 -6.72
CA TYR A 243 1.74 -20.54 -6.93
C TYR A 243 2.32 -19.73 -8.10
N PHE A 244 3.65 -19.60 -8.19
CA PHE A 244 4.28 -18.90 -9.31
C PHE A 244 4.11 -19.66 -10.64
N ALA A 245 4.19 -21.00 -10.64
CA ALA A 245 3.94 -21.80 -11.83
C ALA A 245 2.49 -21.62 -12.36
N PHE A 246 1.49 -21.62 -11.47
CA PHE A 246 0.11 -21.32 -11.86
C PHE A 246 -0.08 -19.85 -12.30
N ALA A 247 0.65 -18.90 -11.72
CA ALA A 247 0.59 -17.50 -12.15
C ALA A 247 1.17 -17.30 -13.56
N GLU A 248 2.28 -17.97 -13.88
CA GLU A 248 2.89 -17.96 -15.22
C GLU A 248 1.98 -18.65 -16.25
N VAL A 249 1.45 -19.84 -15.95
CA VAL A 249 0.48 -20.53 -16.83
C VAL A 249 -0.78 -19.69 -17.04
N GLY A 250 -1.30 -19.03 -16.01
CA GLY A 250 -2.47 -18.15 -16.12
C GLY A 250 -2.20 -16.92 -17.00
N TYR A 251 -1.05 -16.27 -16.80
CA TYR A 251 -0.58 -15.15 -17.62
C TYR A 251 -0.46 -15.55 -19.11
N LEU A 252 0.17 -16.70 -19.40
CA LEU A 252 0.38 -17.18 -20.77
C LEU A 252 -0.91 -17.66 -21.45
N LEU A 253 -1.86 -18.25 -20.71
CA LEU A 253 -3.13 -18.74 -21.28
C LEU A 253 -4.19 -17.65 -21.47
N PHE A 254 -4.26 -16.68 -20.55
CA PHE A 254 -5.41 -15.76 -20.45
C PHE A 254 -5.05 -14.27 -20.57
N GLY A 255 -3.78 -13.89 -20.45
CA GLY A 255 -3.36 -12.48 -20.36
C GLY A 255 -3.61 -11.62 -21.60
N SER A 256 -3.85 -12.23 -22.76
CA SER A 256 -4.27 -11.52 -23.98
C SER A 256 -5.77 -11.19 -24.04
N GLN A 257 -6.59 -11.79 -23.16
CA GLN A 257 -8.05 -11.69 -23.20
C GLN A 257 -8.69 -11.23 -21.87
N VAL A 258 -8.00 -11.38 -20.73
CA VAL A 258 -8.54 -11.10 -19.38
C VAL A 258 -7.63 -10.10 -18.66
N GLU A 259 -8.14 -8.92 -18.27
CA GLU A 259 -7.32 -7.85 -17.60
C GLU A 259 -6.68 -8.37 -16.30
N HIS A 260 -7.38 -9.24 -15.56
CA HIS A 260 -6.84 -9.86 -14.35
C HIS A 260 -5.61 -10.75 -14.58
N TYR A 261 -5.37 -11.23 -15.80
CA TYR A 261 -4.17 -12.00 -16.17
C TYR A 261 -3.22 -11.23 -17.11
N SER A 262 -3.47 -9.93 -17.40
CA SER A 262 -2.72 -9.17 -18.42
C SER A 262 -1.25 -8.90 -18.09
N SER A 263 -0.82 -9.18 -16.86
CA SER A 263 0.57 -9.11 -16.42
C SER A 263 0.81 -10.21 -15.38
N PHE A 264 2.05 -10.66 -15.22
CA PHE A 264 2.41 -11.62 -14.17
C PHE A 264 2.04 -11.09 -12.77
N GLY A 265 2.17 -9.77 -12.54
CA GLY A 265 1.76 -9.11 -11.29
C GLY A 265 0.26 -9.16 -11.02
N THR A 266 -0.58 -8.89 -12.04
CA THR A 266 -2.04 -9.00 -11.91
C THR A 266 -2.49 -10.46 -11.80
N ALA A 267 -1.87 -11.38 -12.55
CA ALA A 267 -2.15 -12.82 -12.49
C ALA A 267 -1.91 -13.40 -11.08
N MET A 268 -0.79 -13.04 -10.43
CA MET A 268 -0.55 -13.39 -9.02
C MET A 268 -1.68 -12.89 -8.10
N PHE A 269 -2.08 -11.62 -8.23
CA PHE A 269 -3.13 -11.05 -7.39
C PHE A 269 -4.52 -11.68 -7.65
N ALA A 270 -4.81 -12.07 -8.90
CA ALA A 270 -6.01 -12.82 -9.27
C ALA A 270 -6.04 -14.22 -8.65
N LEU A 271 -4.90 -14.91 -8.59
CA LEU A 271 -4.78 -16.18 -7.88
C LEU A 271 -4.97 -16.01 -6.37
N LEU A 272 -4.35 -15.01 -5.75
CA LEU A 272 -4.55 -14.72 -4.32
C LEU A 272 -6.03 -14.45 -3.97
N ARG A 273 -6.74 -13.69 -4.82
CA ARG A 273 -8.20 -13.49 -4.69
C ARG A 273 -8.99 -14.79 -4.84
N THR A 274 -8.56 -15.68 -5.74
CA THR A 274 -9.18 -17.01 -5.92
C THR A 274 -9.07 -17.86 -4.64
N ILE A 275 -7.98 -17.76 -3.87
CA ILE A 275 -7.87 -18.41 -2.54
C ILE A 275 -8.89 -17.82 -1.53
N LEU A 276 -9.20 -16.52 -1.63
CA LEU A 276 -10.21 -15.85 -0.81
C LEU A 276 -11.66 -16.10 -1.28
N GLY A 277 -11.85 -16.82 -2.40
CA GLY A 277 -13.17 -17.05 -3.01
C GLY A 277 -13.68 -15.90 -3.90
N ASP A 278 -12.87 -14.87 -4.16
CA ASP A 278 -13.17 -13.79 -5.11
C ASP A 278 -12.61 -14.16 -6.49
N PHE A 279 -13.43 -14.72 -7.36
CA PHE A 279 -13.03 -15.10 -8.72
C PHE A 279 -14.14 -14.86 -9.76
N ASN A 280 -13.79 -14.29 -10.92
CA ASN A 280 -14.69 -14.23 -12.07
C ASN A 280 -14.36 -15.33 -13.08
N TYR A 281 -14.81 -16.55 -12.81
CA TYR A 281 -14.58 -17.70 -13.69
C TYR A 281 -15.10 -17.49 -15.13
N ALA A 282 -16.19 -16.73 -15.29
CA ALA A 282 -16.86 -16.53 -16.58
C ALA A 282 -15.99 -15.76 -17.60
N GLU A 283 -15.07 -14.89 -17.17
CA GLU A 283 -14.10 -14.24 -18.06
C GLU A 283 -13.06 -15.24 -18.59
N ILE A 284 -12.59 -16.13 -17.72
CA ILE A 284 -11.57 -17.13 -18.05
C ILE A 284 -12.15 -18.20 -18.99
N GLU A 285 -13.39 -18.65 -18.73
CA GLU A 285 -14.12 -19.58 -19.60
C GLU A 285 -14.37 -19.00 -21.01
N GLN A 286 -14.68 -17.70 -21.10
CA GLN A 286 -14.84 -17.02 -22.39
C GLN A 286 -13.52 -17.00 -23.18
N ALA A 287 -12.38 -16.81 -22.51
CA ALA A 287 -11.06 -16.81 -23.14
C ALA A 287 -10.62 -18.20 -23.64
N ASN A 288 -10.88 -19.28 -22.87
CA ASN A 288 -10.66 -20.65 -23.32
C ASN A 288 -11.53 -21.68 -22.58
N ARG A 289 -12.65 -22.08 -23.20
CA ARG A 289 -13.65 -23.02 -22.66
C ARG A 289 -13.13 -24.41 -22.27
N ILE A 290 -11.95 -24.82 -22.73
CA ILE A 290 -11.38 -26.15 -22.44
C ILE A 290 -10.30 -26.04 -21.36
N LEU A 291 -9.34 -25.13 -21.52
CA LEU A 291 -8.23 -25.00 -20.58
C LEU A 291 -8.63 -24.26 -19.29
N ALA A 292 -9.60 -23.33 -19.33
CA ALA A 292 -10.07 -22.63 -18.14
C ALA A 292 -10.65 -23.56 -17.05
N PRO A 293 -11.62 -24.47 -17.32
CA PRO A 293 -12.09 -25.40 -16.30
C PRO A 293 -10.98 -26.31 -15.76
N ILE A 294 -10.06 -26.79 -16.61
CA ILE A 294 -8.95 -27.67 -16.19
C ILE A 294 -7.98 -26.91 -15.27
N TYR A 295 -7.54 -25.72 -15.68
CA TYR A 295 -6.65 -24.85 -14.91
C TYR A 295 -7.26 -24.47 -13.56
N PHE A 296 -8.52 -24.00 -13.57
CA PHE A 296 -9.22 -23.53 -12.38
C PHE A 296 -9.50 -24.65 -11.38
N LEU A 297 -9.95 -25.82 -11.86
CA LEU A 297 -10.19 -26.99 -11.01
C LEU A 297 -8.89 -27.54 -10.42
N ALA A 298 -7.81 -27.60 -11.21
CA ALA A 298 -6.50 -28.04 -10.73
C ALA A 298 -5.94 -27.09 -9.65
N TYR A 299 -6.07 -25.78 -9.84
CA TYR A 299 -5.65 -24.78 -8.86
C TYR A 299 -6.44 -24.90 -7.55
N ILE A 300 -7.77 -24.93 -7.61
CA ILE A 300 -8.62 -25.06 -6.42
C ILE A 300 -8.37 -26.39 -5.71
N PHE A 301 -8.30 -27.50 -6.44
CA PHE A 301 -8.03 -28.80 -5.82
C PHE A 301 -6.71 -28.79 -5.04
N LEU A 302 -5.64 -28.31 -5.68
CA LEU A 302 -4.32 -28.29 -5.09
C LEU A 302 -4.24 -27.32 -3.88
N VAL A 303 -4.74 -26.10 -4.01
CA VAL A 303 -4.64 -25.11 -2.91
C VAL A 303 -5.55 -25.46 -1.73
N PHE A 304 -6.83 -25.79 -1.96
CA PHE A 304 -7.75 -26.03 -0.86
C PHE A 304 -7.58 -27.43 -0.23
N PHE A 305 -7.49 -28.49 -1.03
CA PHE A 305 -7.48 -29.85 -0.48
C PHE A 305 -6.10 -30.33 -0.04
N VAL A 306 -5.01 -29.86 -0.69
CA VAL A 306 -3.64 -30.21 -0.29
C VAL A 306 -3.03 -29.12 0.58
N LEU A 307 -2.87 -27.90 0.07
CA LEU A 307 -2.01 -26.91 0.71
C LEU A 307 -2.60 -26.30 1.99
N LEU A 308 -3.86 -25.85 1.99
CA LEU A 308 -4.50 -25.30 3.20
C LEU A 308 -4.63 -26.34 4.31
N ASN A 309 -4.99 -27.59 3.98
CA ASN A 309 -5.08 -28.68 4.95
C ASN A 309 -3.72 -29.05 5.56
N MET A 310 -2.66 -29.08 4.75
CA MET A 310 -1.29 -29.33 5.24
C MET A 310 -0.79 -28.19 6.16
N PHE A 311 -1.09 -26.94 5.82
CA PHE A 311 -0.78 -25.78 6.66
C PHE A 311 -1.50 -25.84 8.02
N LEU A 312 -2.79 -26.19 8.02
CA LEU A 312 -3.59 -26.36 9.24
C LEU A 312 -3.07 -27.51 10.12
N ALA A 313 -2.62 -28.62 9.52
CA ALA A 313 -2.03 -29.73 10.26
C ALA A 313 -0.74 -29.31 11.00
N ILE A 314 0.21 -28.65 10.33
CA ILE A 314 1.46 -28.17 10.92
C ILE A 314 1.22 -27.27 12.14
N ILE A 315 0.22 -26.37 12.05
CA ILE A 315 -0.17 -25.48 13.16
C ILE A 315 -0.84 -26.27 14.29
N ASN A 316 -1.75 -27.20 13.98
CA ASN A 316 -2.48 -28.00 14.96
C ASN A 316 -1.53 -28.88 15.79
N ASP A 317 -0.56 -29.53 15.15
CA ASP A 317 0.37 -30.44 15.81
C ASP A 317 1.34 -29.65 16.72
N SER A 318 1.86 -28.51 16.23
CA SER A 318 2.64 -27.58 17.05
C SER A 318 1.84 -26.97 18.22
N TYR A 319 0.52 -26.79 18.05
CA TYR A 319 -0.37 -26.33 19.11
C TYR A 319 -0.59 -27.39 20.18
N ALA A 320 -0.79 -28.66 19.77
CA ALA A 320 -0.91 -29.79 20.68
C ALA A 320 0.36 -29.94 21.54
N ASP A 321 1.53 -29.87 20.92
CA ASP A 321 2.84 -29.86 21.57
C ASP A 321 2.94 -28.76 22.65
N VAL A 322 2.80 -27.49 22.27
CA VAL A 322 2.94 -26.35 23.20
C VAL A 322 1.88 -26.38 24.31
N LYS A 323 0.71 -26.97 24.05
CA LYS A 323 -0.31 -27.22 25.06
C LYS A 323 0.12 -28.27 26.09
N THR A 324 0.86 -29.31 25.70
CA THR A 324 1.43 -30.28 26.66
C THR A 324 2.60 -29.70 27.45
N GLU A 325 3.51 -28.96 26.80
CA GLU A 325 4.63 -28.27 27.46
C GLU A 325 4.12 -27.36 28.60
N ILE A 326 3.05 -26.60 28.35
CA ILE A 326 2.46 -25.65 29.31
C ILE A 326 1.60 -26.37 30.38
N ALA A 327 1.16 -27.60 30.15
CA ALA A 327 0.48 -28.42 31.16
C ALA A 327 1.47 -29.08 32.15
N ILE A 328 2.72 -29.31 31.72
CA ILE A 328 3.80 -29.91 32.52
C ILE A 328 4.62 -28.83 33.25
N ALA A 329 4.71 -27.61 32.69
CA ALA A 329 5.41 -26.49 33.31
C ALA A 329 4.84 -26.15 34.71
N PRO A 330 5.69 -25.96 35.74
CA PRO A 330 5.24 -25.55 37.06
C PRO A 330 4.57 -24.16 37.01
N ASP A 331 3.62 -23.93 37.89
CA ASP A 331 2.79 -22.72 37.93
C ASP A 331 3.62 -21.47 38.33
N GLU A 332 4.34 -20.87 37.35
CA GLU A 332 5.10 -19.64 37.54
C GLU A 332 4.21 -18.55 38.16
N MET A 333 4.62 -18.04 39.32
CA MET A 333 3.86 -17.06 40.13
C MET A 333 3.36 -15.91 39.24
N GLN A 334 2.06 -15.90 39.03
CA GLN A 334 1.45 -15.12 37.94
C GLN A 334 1.68 -13.63 38.15
N MET A 335 1.84 -12.85 37.08
CA MET A 335 1.93 -11.39 37.26
C MET A 335 0.63 -10.80 37.84
N THR A 336 -0.50 -11.50 37.70
CA THR A 336 -1.75 -11.27 38.45
C THR A 336 -1.56 -11.33 39.96
N GLU A 337 -0.73 -12.24 40.46
CA GLU A 337 -0.37 -12.39 41.87
C GLU A 337 0.59 -11.27 42.30
N TYR A 338 1.55 -10.88 41.45
CA TYR A 338 2.39 -9.69 41.71
C TYR A 338 1.59 -8.39 41.75
N ILE A 339 0.68 -8.16 40.80
CA ILE A 339 -0.17 -6.97 40.71
C ILE A 339 -1.16 -6.93 41.88
N SER A 340 -1.85 -8.03 42.17
CA SER A 340 -2.76 -8.08 43.32
C SER A 340 -2.03 -7.94 44.66
N ARG A 341 -0.82 -8.50 44.82
CA ARG A 341 0.03 -8.31 46.01
C ARG A 341 0.58 -6.88 46.11
N GLY A 342 0.88 -6.23 44.99
CA GLY A 342 1.22 -4.80 44.93
C GLY A 342 0.04 -3.92 45.34
N PHE A 343 -1.14 -4.18 44.79
CA PHE A 343 -2.39 -3.51 45.12
C PHE A 343 -2.77 -3.71 46.60
N PHE A 344 -2.70 -4.94 47.14
CA PHE A 344 -2.92 -5.22 48.56
C PHE A 344 -1.90 -4.50 49.45
N ASN A 345 -0.62 -4.45 49.07
CA ASN A 345 0.40 -3.71 49.81
C ASN A 345 0.13 -2.20 49.80
N MET A 346 -0.38 -1.66 48.69
CA MET A 346 -0.77 -0.24 48.58
C MET A 346 -2.02 0.07 49.42
N MET A 347 -3.07 -0.75 49.31
CA MET A 347 -4.30 -0.65 50.12
C MET A 347 -4.00 -0.78 51.62
N ARG A 348 -3.06 -1.65 52.02
CA ARG A 348 -2.59 -1.75 53.41
C ARG A 348 -1.78 -0.51 53.85
N LYS A 349 -0.98 0.09 52.96
CA LYS A 349 -0.30 1.37 53.24
C LYS A 349 -1.27 2.55 53.36
N MET A 350 -2.41 2.51 52.69
CA MET A 350 -3.48 3.52 52.79
C MET A 350 -4.48 3.22 53.92
N GLY A 351 -4.23 2.22 54.77
CA GLY A 351 -5.08 1.89 55.93
C GLY A 351 -6.41 1.22 55.61
N CYS A 352 -6.70 0.89 54.35
CA CYS A 352 -8.02 0.42 53.90
C CYS A 352 -8.29 -1.09 54.17
N VAL A 353 -7.39 -1.81 54.85
CA VAL A 353 -7.50 -3.27 55.06
C VAL A 353 -7.03 -3.64 56.47
N SER A 354 -7.91 -4.23 57.28
CA SER A 354 -7.56 -4.78 58.61
C SER A 354 -6.67 -6.04 58.48
N GLY A 355 -5.77 -6.24 59.45
CA GLY A 355 -4.78 -7.31 59.44
C GLY A 355 -5.38 -8.72 59.45
N GLU A 356 -6.43 -8.95 60.25
CA GLU A 356 -7.04 -10.27 60.46
C GLU A 356 -7.47 -10.92 59.14
N THR A 357 -8.07 -10.15 58.24
CA THR A 357 -8.50 -10.62 56.91
C THR A 357 -7.37 -11.15 56.02
N ALA A 358 -6.11 -10.74 56.26
CA ALA A 358 -4.96 -11.23 55.50
C ALA A 358 -4.34 -12.49 56.12
N GLU A 359 -4.45 -12.65 57.45
CA GLU A 359 -3.95 -13.81 58.20
C GLU A 359 -4.86 -15.04 57.94
N VAL A 360 -6.17 -14.89 58.14
CA VAL A 360 -7.18 -15.93 57.87
C VAL A 360 -7.11 -16.39 56.41
N LYS A 361 -6.90 -15.46 55.47
CA LYS A 361 -6.78 -15.78 54.04
C LYS A 361 -5.46 -16.50 53.70
N ARG A 362 -4.40 -16.32 54.48
CA ARG A 362 -3.17 -17.14 54.36
C ARG A 362 -3.42 -18.56 54.86
N GLU A 363 -4.00 -18.74 56.03
CA GLU A 363 -4.26 -20.08 56.60
C GLU A 363 -5.22 -20.89 55.71
N LEU A 364 -6.26 -20.25 55.18
CA LEU A 364 -7.18 -20.87 54.23
C LEU A 364 -6.44 -21.32 52.96
N ASN A 365 -5.54 -20.50 52.41
CA ASN A 365 -4.74 -20.87 51.24
C ASN A 365 -3.73 -22.01 51.52
N VAL A 366 -3.12 -22.06 52.70
CA VAL A 366 -2.24 -23.18 53.12
C VAL A 366 -3.04 -24.47 53.26
N THR A 367 -4.23 -24.40 53.85
CA THR A 367 -5.13 -25.56 54.00
C THR A 367 -5.64 -26.06 52.65
N MET A 368 -6.04 -25.15 51.76
CA MET A 368 -6.46 -25.47 50.38
C MET A 368 -5.33 -26.08 49.53
N ARG A 369 -4.06 -25.71 49.75
CA ARG A 369 -2.91 -26.42 49.14
C ARG A 369 -2.80 -27.85 49.68
N LYS A 370 -2.76 -28.03 51.00
CA LYS A 370 -2.68 -29.39 51.62
C LYS A 370 -3.79 -30.33 51.13
N ILE A 371 -5.03 -29.82 50.99
CA ILE A 371 -6.16 -30.57 50.43
C ILE A 371 -5.93 -30.94 48.96
N ARG A 372 -5.43 -30.00 48.14
CA ARG A 372 -5.11 -30.26 46.73
C ARG A 372 -3.99 -31.26 46.55
N ASP A 373 -2.93 -31.15 47.34
CA ASP A 373 -1.76 -32.04 47.26
C ASP A 373 -2.15 -33.47 47.67
N ALA A 374 -3.00 -33.62 48.70
CA ALA A 374 -3.58 -34.90 49.10
C ALA A 374 -4.51 -35.50 48.03
N LEU A 375 -5.41 -34.70 47.44
CA LEU A 375 -6.28 -35.14 46.33
C LEU A 375 -5.47 -35.56 45.10
N THR A 376 -4.40 -34.82 44.76
CA THR A 376 -3.54 -35.13 43.62
C THR A 376 -2.80 -36.46 43.83
N LYS A 377 -2.35 -36.75 45.06
CA LYS A 377 -1.76 -38.04 45.42
C LYS A 377 -2.76 -39.20 45.32
N TYR A 378 -4.02 -38.97 45.74
CA TYR A 378 -5.11 -39.96 45.66
C TYR A 378 -5.66 -40.19 44.24
N ILE A 379 -5.12 -39.51 43.22
CA ILE A 379 -5.45 -39.67 41.80
C ILE A 379 -4.28 -40.31 41.01
N LEU A 380 -3.15 -40.57 41.69
CA LEU A 380 -1.92 -41.11 41.11
C LEU A 380 -1.44 -42.41 41.81
N GLU A 381 -2.25 -42.96 42.71
CA GLU A 381 -2.17 -44.30 43.30
C GLU A 381 -3.41 -45.12 42.90
#